data_AF-A0A7Y0HQJ4-F1
#
_entry.id   AF-A0A7Y0HQJ4-F1
#
_cell.length_a   1.000
_cell.length_b   1.000
_cell.length_c   1.000
_cell.angle_alpha   90.00
_cell.angle_beta   90.00
_cell.angle_gamma   90.00
#
_symmetry.space_group_name_H-M   'P 1'
#
loop_
_entity.id
_entity.type
_entity.pdbx_description
1 polymer ?
#
loop_
_entity_poly.entity_id
_entity_poly.type
_entity_poly.pdbx_seq_one_letter_code
_entity_poly.pdbx_strand_id
1 'polypeptide(L)'
;MNKYEELMSRKNEIMLESVGINFDKYETGELSFDYESLMKDVGYSLEEVRKIQKEVGVGDTPLLELRNLTKLARKVSKTGKAARIFVKDESCNPSGSFKDRRASVSVYDAMKRGYKGVAAATSGNYGAAVASQANIRGLKCIIANECYDSRKVGQPEILEKGRKCEGYGSEVVRLTVGPELFYTFLKILEDTGYYNASLYSSYGVAGVETLGVEIVEQCREKFGKDPNAVVITHAGGGNVTGTARGLIKAGAKDTKVIGASVDLSGLHMASDIAFNKKSFTTGHTGFGIPFMTNPDRSDVPRSAARPLRYMDRYVTITQGEVFWMTELLAQLEGLERGPAGNTSLASAFVIAQEYEDDDIIVVQETEYTGAGKSPIAQLNFAKENGIEVLIGDPKDQVPGENIIMPSHPGLVTVTDQNMDNLRKSYLKNAFKKVKENKIKKIDLEFLCSETKLSKEDITEALKQNNIGIE
;
A
#
# COMPACT_ATOMS: atom_id res chain seq x y z
N MET A 1 2.32 -14.74 -35.40
CA MET A 1 2.20 -14.12 -34.07
C MET A 1 0.81 -13.50 -34.01
N ASN A 2 -0.02 -13.88 -33.04
CA ASN A 2 -1.33 -13.22 -32.86
C ASN A 2 -1.14 -11.82 -32.24
N LYS A 3 -2.16 -10.95 -32.30
CA LYS A 3 -2.06 -9.57 -31.78
C LYS A 3 -1.64 -9.49 -30.30
N TYR A 4 -1.99 -10.51 -29.52
CA TYR A 4 -1.59 -10.60 -28.11
C TYR A 4 -0.08 -10.84 -27.98
N GLU A 5 0.46 -11.83 -28.69
CA GLU A 5 1.88 -12.15 -28.69
C GLU A 5 2.74 -10.97 -29.20
N GLU A 6 2.23 -10.23 -30.21
CA GLU A 6 2.89 -9.05 -30.78
C GLU A 6 2.94 -7.86 -29.81
N LEU A 7 1.89 -7.62 -29.02
CA LEU A 7 1.92 -6.60 -27.97
C LEU A 7 2.86 -7.03 -26.83
N MET A 8 2.80 -8.29 -26.43
CA MET A 8 3.59 -8.81 -25.32
C MET A 8 5.10 -8.84 -25.64
N SER A 9 5.50 -9.01 -26.91
CA SER A 9 6.91 -8.93 -27.32
C SER A 9 7.48 -7.51 -27.20
N ARG A 10 6.63 -6.47 -27.35
CA ARG A 10 6.99 -5.04 -27.22
C ARG A 10 6.76 -4.46 -25.83
N LYS A 11 6.35 -5.28 -24.86
CA LYS A 11 6.07 -4.87 -23.48
C LYS A 11 7.18 -4.00 -22.87
N ASN A 12 8.44 -4.40 -23.02
CA ASN A 12 9.56 -3.67 -22.39
C ASN A 12 9.76 -2.30 -23.03
N GLU A 13 9.58 -2.18 -24.34
CA GLU A 13 9.64 -0.92 -25.09
C GLU A 13 8.51 0.02 -24.64
N ILE A 14 7.27 -0.45 -24.63
CA ILE A 14 6.09 0.32 -24.18
C ILE A 14 6.29 0.81 -22.74
N MET A 15 6.81 -0.05 -21.86
CA MET A 15 7.08 0.31 -20.47
C MET A 15 8.20 1.36 -20.33
N LEU A 16 9.25 1.24 -21.13
CA LEU A 16 10.34 2.22 -21.18
C LEU A 16 9.83 3.58 -21.66
N GLU A 17 9.03 3.61 -22.73
CA GLU A 17 8.47 4.84 -23.29
C GLU A 17 7.44 5.50 -22.36
N SER A 18 6.63 4.70 -21.66
CA SER A 18 5.56 5.21 -20.80
C SER A 18 6.02 5.65 -19.41
N VAL A 19 7.09 5.07 -18.85
CA VAL A 19 7.63 5.48 -17.53
C VAL A 19 8.87 6.36 -17.69
N GLY A 20 9.60 6.24 -18.81
CA GLY A 20 10.83 6.97 -19.05
C GLY A 20 11.96 6.64 -18.08
N ILE A 21 11.98 5.42 -17.56
CA ILE A 21 13.04 4.87 -16.70
C ILE A 21 13.64 3.65 -17.40
N ASN A 22 14.93 3.73 -17.74
CA ASN A 22 15.69 2.57 -18.17
C ASN A 22 16.18 1.80 -16.94
N PHE A 23 15.51 0.69 -16.62
CA PHE A 23 15.83 -0.13 -15.45
C PHE A 23 17.16 -0.87 -15.58
N ASP A 24 17.62 -1.16 -16.80
CA ASP A 24 18.88 -1.88 -17.05
C ASP A 24 20.09 -1.11 -16.50
N LYS A 25 20.00 0.21 -16.40
CA LYS A 25 21.03 1.07 -15.80
C LYS A 25 21.34 0.69 -14.33
N TYR A 26 20.36 0.16 -13.61
CA TYR A 26 20.49 -0.13 -12.19
C TYR A 26 20.88 -1.58 -11.93
N GLU A 27 20.84 -2.48 -12.91
CA GLU A 27 21.18 -3.89 -12.71
C GLU A 27 22.67 -4.04 -12.38
N THR A 28 22.97 -4.63 -11.23
CA THR A 28 24.35 -4.74 -10.70
C THR A 28 24.84 -6.18 -10.59
N GLY A 29 23.92 -7.12 -10.42
CA GLY A 29 24.22 -8.54 -10.28
C GLY A 29 23.15 -9.43 -10.89
N GLU A 30 23.10 -10.69 -10.46
CA GLU A 30 22.10 -11.65 -10.95
C GLU A 30 20.72 -11.40 -10.33
N LEU A 31 20.71 -10.91 -9.08
CA LEU A 31 19.50 -10.59 -8.32
C LEU A 31 19.43 -9.11 -7.91
N SER A 32 20.57 -8.47 -7.76
CA SER A 32 20.71 -7.12 -7.26
C SER A 32 20.55 -6.05 -8.34
N PHE A 33 19.96 -4.95 -7.90
CA PHE A 33 20.00 -3.68 -8.60
C PHE A 33 20.29 -2.56 -7.60
N ASP A 34 20.86 -1.46 -8.07
CA ASP A 34 21.15 -0.27 -7.28
C ASP A 34 19.87 0.52 -6.99
N TYR A 35 19.18 0.10 -5.92
CA TYR A 35 17.96 0.72 -5.44
C TYR A 35 18.15 2.17 -5.01
N GLU A 36 19.28 2.50 -4.38
CA GLU A 36 19.49 3.88 -3.91
C GLU A 36 19.75 4.82 -5.08
N SER A 37 20.46 4.37 -6.13
CA SER A 37 20.56 5.11 -7.39
C SER A 37 19.20 5.25 -8.08
N LEU A 38 18.37 4.20 -8.13
CA LEU A 38 17.00 4.30 -8.67
C LEU A 38 16.17 5.37 -7.94
N MET A 39 16.26 5.43 -6.62
CA MET A 39 15.55 6.44 -5.83
C MET A 39 16.16 7.84 -5.96
N LYS A 40 17.48 7.95 -6.13
CA LYS A 40 18.18 9.23 -6.35
C LYS A 40 17.87 9.82 -7.73
N ASP A 41 17.75 8.97 -8.75
CA ASP A 41 17.49 9.37 -10.13
C ASP A 41 16.06 9.87 -10.39
N VAL A 42 15.19 9.85 -9.36
CA VAL A 42 13.93 10.63 -9.36
C VAL A 42 14.21 12.11 -9.65
N GLY A 43 15.38 12.63 -9.26
CA GLY A 43 15.83 13.96 -9.65
C GLY A 43 15.10 15.12 -8.97
N TYR A 44 14.32 14.83 -7.92
CA TYR A 44 13.66 15.82 -7.07
C TYR A 44 14.15 15.63 -5.63
N SER A 45 14.69 16.70 -5.04
CA SER A 45 14.95 16.77 -3.59
C SER A 45 13.65 16.73 -2.80
N LEU A 46 13.73 16.44 -1.50
CA LEU A 46 12.56 16.40 -0.63
C LEU A 46 11.81 17.75 -0.63
N GLU A 47 12.54 18.87 -0.62
CA GLU A 47 11.96 20.22 -0.68
C GLU A 47 11.25 20.48 -2.01
N GLU A 48 11.81 20.01 -3.13
CA GLU A 48 11.14 20.10 -4.43
C GLU A 48 9.88 19.24 -4.48
N VAL A 49 9.90 18.03 -3.88
CA VAL A 49 8.70 17.18 -3.76
C VAL A 49 7.63 17.89 -2.93
N ARG A 50 7.97 18.49 -1.78
CA ARG A 50 7.03 19.30 -0.98
C ARG A 50 6.45 20.45 -1.78
N LYS A 51 7.29 21.17 -2.56
CA LYS A 51 6.84 22.25 -3.43
C LYS A 51 5.85 21.76 -4.49
N ILE A 52 6.18 20.67 -5.19
CA ILE A 52 5.31 20.04 -6.21
C ILE A 52 3.97 19.65 -5.61
N GLN A 53 3.97 19.09 -4.39
CA GLN A 53 2.76 18.70 -3.66
C GLN A 53 1.92 19.92 -3.24
N LYS A 54 2.57 20.95 -2.69
CA LYS A 54 1.91 22.18 -2.25
C LYS A 54 1.22 22.93 -3.38
N GLU A 55 1.79 22.94 -4.58
CA GLU A 55 1.19 23.56 -5.77
C GLU A 55 -0.22 23.03 -6.09
N VAL A 56 -0.50 21.80 -5.68
CA VAL A 56 -1.74 21.06 -6.01
C VAL A 56 -2.53 20.67 -4.77
N GLY A 57 -2.24 21.28 -3.63
CA GLY A 57 -2.97 21.06 -2.37
C GLY A 57 -2.73 19.69 -1.73
N VAL A 58 -1.57 19.07 -2.00
CA VAL A 58 -1.17 17.77 -1.44
C VAL A 58 -0.17 17.99 -0.32
N GLY A 59 -0.24 17.15 0.72
CA GLY A 59 0.68 17.23 1.86
C GLY A 59 0.23 18.22 2.92
N ASP A 60 1.11 18.47 3.90
CA ASP A 60 0.85 19.31 5.07
C ASP A 60 -0.44 18.90 5.83
N THR A 61 -0.75 17.60 5.83
CA THR A 61 -2.00 17.09 6.39
C THR A 61 -2.00 17.13 7.92
N PRO A 62 -3.15 17.23 8.58
CA PRO A 62 -3.21 17.30 10.05
C PRO A 62 -2.73 16.02 10.74
N LEU A 63 -2.06 16.19 11.89
CA LEU A 63 -1.84 15.14 12.88
C LEU A 63 -2.83 15.33 14.04
N LEU A 64 -3.83 14.45 14.14
CA LEU A 64 -4.94 14.55 15.08
C LEU A 64 -4.82 13.49 16.18
N GLU A 65 -5.15 13.83 17.42
CA GLU A 65 -5.15 12.89 18.54
C GLU A 65 -6.52 12.23 18.69
N LEU A 66 -6.57 10.90 18.70
CA LEU A 66 -7.79 10.12 18.90
C LEU A 66 -7.99 9.85 20.39
N ARG A 67 -8.47 10.88 21.11
CA ARG A 67 -8.52 10.89 22.58
C ARG A 67 -9.49 9.88 23.15
N ASN A 68 -10.63 9.67 22.50
CA ASN A 68 -11.65 8.75 22.99
C ASN A 68 -11.26 7.29 22.73
N LEU A 69 -10.65 7.01 21.58
CA LEU A 69 -10.06 5.70 21.29
C LEU A 69 -8.87 5.40 22.19
N THR A 70 -8.01 6.37 22.49
CA THR A 70 -6.91 6.21 23.46
C THR A 70 -7.46 5.83 24.85
N LYS A 71 -8.49 6.54 25.34
CA LYS A 71 -9.14 6.20 26.62
C LYS A 71 -9.75 4.80 26.60
N LEU A 72 -10.38 4.41 25.49
CA LEU A 72 -10.96 3.08 25.34
C LEU A 72 -9.87 2.00 25.37
N ALA A 73 -8.76 2.20 24.66
CA ALA A 73 -7.61 1.28 24.64
C ALA A 73 -7.05 1.10 26.06
N ARG A 74 -6.87 2.18 26.83
CA ARG A 74 -6.45 2.12 28.25
C ARG A 74 -7.43 1.32 29.11
N LYS A 75 -8.73 1.54 28.91
CA LYS A 75 -9.79 0.86 29.68
C LYS A 75 -9.78 -0.65 29.47
N VAL A 76 -9.46 -1.13 28.27
CA VAL A 76 -9.44 -2.57 27.96
C VAL A 76 -8.05 -3.20 28.02
N SER A 77 -7.01 -2.38 28.17
CA SER A 77 -5.63 -2.84 28.37
C SER A 77 -5.49 -3.63 29.67
N LYS A 78 -4.75 -4.74 29.61
CA LYS A 78 -4.46 -5.59 30.77
C LYS A 78 -3.64 -4.87 31.85
N THR A 79 -2.85 -3.86 31.46
CA THR A 79 -2.00 -3.08 32.37
C THR A 79 -2.66 -1.78 32.81
N GLY A 80 -3.81 -1.42 32.22
CA GLY A 80 -4.44 -0.10 32.39
C GLY A 80 -3.73 1.03 31.64
N LYS A 81 -2.66 0.74 30.91
CA LYS A 81 -1.86 1.71 30.14
C LYS A 81 -2.04 1.53 28.65
N ALA A 82 -1.90 2.64 27.91
CA ALA A 82 -1.76 2.62 26.47
C ALA A 82 -1.19 3.95 25.96
N ALA A 83 -0.35 3.85 24.91
CA ALA A 83 0.14 4.99 24.16
C ALA A 83 -1.00 5.86 23.63
N ARG A 84 -0.68 7.13 23.42
CA ARG A 84 -1.55 8.09 22.74
C ARG A 84 -1.64 7.73 21.28
N ILE A 85 -2.86 7.54 20.78
CA ILE A 85 -3.13 7.20 19.39
C ILE A 85 -3.36 8.49 18.62
N PHE A 86 -2.55 8.71 17.60
CA PHE A 86 -2.71 9.80 16.65
C PHE A 86 -3.06 9.27 15.28
N VAL A 87 -3.76 10.08 14.49
CA VAL A 87 -4.00 9.83 13.08
C VAL A 87 -3.37 10.93 12.24
N LYS A 88 -2.63 10.52 11.21
CA LYS A 88 -2.18 11.41 10.13
C LYS A 88 -3.29 11.45 9.08
N ASP A 89 -4.05 12.54 9.05
CA ASP A 89 -5.32 12.64 8.32
C ASP A 89 -5.12 12.89 6.82
N GLU A 90 -4.79 11.84 6.10
CA GLU A 90 -4.53 11.89 4.66
C GLU A 90 -5.81 12.03 3.81
N SER A 91 -6.99 12.01 4.44
CA SER A 91 -8.26 12.33 3.79
C SER A 91 -8.37 13.80 3.39
N CYS A 92 -7.52 14.68 3.94
CA CYS A 92 -7.46 16.10 3.59
C CYS A 92 -6.80 16.40 2.24
N ASN A 93 -6.16 15.41 1.60
CA ASN A 93 -5.61 15.58 0.25
C ASN A 93 -6.75 15.72 -0.79
N PRO A 94 -6.49 16.22 -2.02
CA PRO A 94 -7.53 16.56 -3.00
C PRO A 94 -8.40 15.39 -3.47
N SER A 95 -7.82 14.21 -3.66
CA SER A 95 -8.56 12.98 -3.94
C SER A 95 -9.08 12.32 -2.66
N GLY A 96 -8.74 12.89 -1.51
CA GLY A 96 -9.05 12.40 -0.18
C GLY A 96 -8.26 11.16 0.22
N SER A 97 -7.02 10.99 -0.24
CA SER A 97 -6.17 9.90 0.25
C SER A 97 -4.69 10.22 0.14
N PHE A 98 -3.87 9.48 0.88
CA PHE A 98 -2.40 9.58 0.79
C PHE A 98 -1.86 9.30 -0.62
N LYS A 99 -2.67 8.68 -1.48
CA LYS A 99 -2.26 8.31 -2.84
C LYS A 99 -2.03 9.53 -3.72
N ASP A 100 -2.58 10.69 -3.35
CA ASP A 100 -2.24 11.98 -3.94
C ASP A 100 -0.75 12.32 -3.83
N ARG A 101 -0.09 11.91 -2.73
CA ARG A 101 1.36 12.09 -2.57
C ARG A 101 2.15 11.37 -3.65
N ARG A 102 1.70 10.19 -4.07
CA ARG A 102 2.30 9.43 -5.18
C ARG A 102 1.98 10.08 -6.52
N ALA A 103 0.70 10.35 -6.74
CA ALA A 103 0.20 10.83 -8.02
C ALA A 103 0.77 12.21 -8.36
N SER A 104 0.88 13.12 -7.38
CA SER A 104 1.37 14.48 -7.59
C SER A 104 2.76 14.52 -8.22
N VAL A 105 3.69 13.68 -7.77
CA VAL A 105 5.06 13.61 -8.32
C VAL A 105 5.06 12.96 -9.70
N SER A 106 4.39 11.81 -9.86
CA SER A 106 4.32 11.10 -11.15
C SER A 106 3.67 11.95 -12.25
N VAL A 107 2.58 12.64 -11.94
CA VAL A 107 1.85 13.50 -12.88
C VAL A 107 2.64 14.78 -13.18
N TYR A 108 3.31 15.35 -12.18
CA TYR A 108 4.22 16.48 -12.41
C TYR A 108 5.34 16.10 -13.38
N ASP A 109 5.95 14.94 -13.19
CA ASP A 109 7.02 14.46 -14.07
C ASP A 109 6.50 14.22 -15.50
N ALA A 110 5.32 13.62 -15.66
CA ALA A 110 4.66 13.45 -16.94
C ALA A 110 4.42 14.81 -17.66
N MET A 111 3.91 15.81 -16.94
CA MET A 111 3.69 17.16 -17.45
C MET A 111 5.01 17.80 -17.89
N LYS A 112 6.04 17.73 -17.04
CA LYS A 112 7.36 18.32 -17.32
C LYS A 112 8.04 17.69 -18.54
N ARG A 113 7.81 16.39 -18.78
CA ARG A 113 8.32 15.64 -19.94
C ARG A 113 7.46 15.81 -21.20
N GLY A 114 6.35 16.56 -21.13
CA GLY A 114 5.51 16.86 -22.29
C GLY A 114 4.56 15.74 -22.70
N TYR A 115 4.25 14.78 -21.83
CA TYR A 115 3.24 13.76 -22.13
C TYR A 115 1.85 14.40 -22.26
N LYS A 116 1.05 13.88 -23.18
CA LYS A 116 -0.32 14.37 -23.46
C LYS A 116 -1.33 13.94 -22.40
N GLY A 117 -0.99 12.94 -21.61
CA GLY A 117 -1.86 12.34 -20.62
C GLY A 117 -1.14 11.30 -19.78
N VAL A 118 -1.84 10.81 -18.78
CA VAL A 118 -1.41 9.77 -17.86
C VAL A 118 -2.39 8.61 -17.87
N ALA A 119 -1.88 7.42 -17.63
CA ALA A 119 -2.70 6.23 -17.45
C ALA A 119 -2.25 5.44 -16.22
N ALA A 120 -3.20 4.76 -15.57
CA ALA A 120 -2.92 3.86 -14.45
C ALA A 120 -3.86 2.65 -14.45
N ALA A 121 -3.32 1.47 -14.11
CA ALA A 121 -4.09 0.27 -13.84
C ALA A 121 -4.30 0.09 -12.33
N THR A 122 -5.53 0.29 -11.84
CA THR A 122 -5.83 0.20 -10.41
C THR A 122 -7.34 0.11 -10.13
N SER A 123 -7.72 -0.78 -9.21
CA SER A 123 -9.08 -0.82 -8.64
C SER A 123 -9.26 0.10 -7.41
N GLY A 124 -8.22 0.87 -7.05
CA GLY A 124 -8.11 1.57 -5.77
C GLY A 124 -8.20 3.11 -5.86
N ASN A 125 -8.01 3.77 -4.70
CA ASN A 125 -7.98 5.25 -4.60
C ASN A 125 -6.91 5.91 -5.47
N TYR A 126 -5.98 5.12 -6.00
CA TYR A 126 -4.89 5.65 -6.80
C TYR A 126 -5.39 6.17 -8.13
N GLY A 127 -6.42 5.55 -8.71
CA GLY A 127 -7.04 6.06 -9.93
C GLY A 127 -7.65 7.43 -9.69
N ALA A 128 -8.33 7.61 -8.55
CA ALA A 128 -8.89 8.90 -8.16
C ALA A 128 -7.79 9.95 -7.90
N ALA A 129 -6.67 9.56 -7.29
CA ALA A 129 -5.51 10.43 -7.11
C ALA A 129 -4.88 10.84 -8.45
N VAL A 130 -4.61 9.89 -9.34
CA VAL A 130 -4.06 10.16 -10.68
C VAL A 130 -5.01 11.07 -11.47
N ALA A 131 -6.31 10.80 -11.47
CA ALA A 131 -7.32 11.63 -12.12
C ALA A 131 -7.37 13.06 -11.55
N SER A 132 -7.38 13.18 -10.21
CA SER A 132 -7.38 14.48 -9.53
C SER A 132 -6.14 15.30 -9.90
N GLN A 133 -4.94 14.70 -9.78
CA GLN A 133 -3.68 15.38 -10.06
C GLN A 133 -3.51 15.69 -11.55
N ALA A 134 -3.94 14.79 -12.45
CA ALA A 134 -3.90 15.01 -13.89
C ALA A 134 -4.73 16.23 -14.30
N ASN A 135 -5.95 16.35 -13.78
CA ASN A 135 -6.81 17.49 -14.07
C ASN A 135 -6.27 18.81 -13.57
N ILE A 136 -5.75 18.85 -12.33
CA ILE A 136 -5.13 20.07 -11.78
C ILE A 136 -3.99 20.54 -12.69
N ARG A 137 -3.26 19.61 -13.31
CA ARG A 137 -2.13 19.89 -14.21
C ARG A 137 -2.50 19.89 -15.70
N GLY A 138 -3.78 19.82 -16.06
CA GLY A 138 -4.25 19.90 -17.44
C GLY A 138 -3.89 18.72 -18.34
N LEU A 139 -3.64 17.54 -17.77
CA LEU A 139 -3.35 16.30 -18.50
C LEU A 139 -4.59 15.44 -18.66
N LYS A 140 -4.70 14.75 -19.80
CA LYS A 140 -5.72 13.70 -19.99
C LYS A 140 -5.44 12.51 -19.06
N CYS A 141 -6.48 11.79 -18.65
CA CYS A 141 -6.34 10.67 -17.73
C CYS A 141 -7.19 9.47 -18.16
N ILE A 142 -6.58 8.28 -18.21
CA ILE A 142 -7.27 7.01 -18.42
C ILE A 142 -6.98 6.06 -17.24
N ILE A 143 -8.03 5.55 -16.60
CA ILE A 143 -7.91 4.58 -15.51
C ILE A 143 -8.47 3.24 -15.98
N ALA A 144 -7.63 2.20 -15.97
CA ALA A 144 -8.07 0.82 -16.20
C ALA A 144 -8.31 0.14 -14.84
N ASN A 145 -9.50 -0.45 -14.64
CA ASN A 145 -9.85 -1.08 -13.36
C ASN A 145 -10.59 -2.41 -13.52
N GLU A 146 -10.26 -3.37 -12.65
CA GLU A 146 -11.02 -4.62 -12.48
C GLU A 146 -12.22 -4.32 -11.58
N CYS A 147 -13.40 -4.20 -12.19
CA CYS A 147 -14.64 -3.83 -11.50
C CYS A 147 -15.53 -5.03 -11.16
N TYR A 148 -15.42 -6.12 -11.92
CA TYR A 148 -16.45 -7.15 -11.98
C TYR A 148 -15.89 -8.57 -11.85
N ASP A 149 -16.69 -9.48 -11.32
CA ASP A 149 -16.54 -10.92 -11.59
C ASP A 149 -17.17 -11.31 -12.94
N SER A 150 -17.07 -12.58 -13.32
CA SER A 150 -17.62 -13.15 -14.56
C SER A 150 -19.14 -13.00 -14.67
N ARG A 151 -19.84 -12.85 -13.54
CA ARG A 151 -21.29 -12.59 -13.47
C ARG A 151 -21.62 -11.10 -13.66
N LYS A 152 -20.62 -10.25 -13.88
CA LYS A 152 -20.73 -8.78 -13.97
C LYS A 152 -21.19 -8.11 -12.67
N VAL A 153 -20.94 -8.78 -11.54
CA VAL A 153 -21.19 -8.23 -10.21
C VAL A 153 -19.91 -7.54 -9.73
N GLY A 154 -20.03 -6.29 -9.29
CA GLY A 154 -18.90 -5.49 -8.83
C GLY A 154 -18.99 -5.07 -7.38
N GLN A 155 -17.85 -5.00 -6.70
CA GLN A 155 -17.77 -4.52 -5.32
C GLN A 155 -18.18 -3.05 -5.24
N PRO A 156 -19.03 -2.65 -4.27
CA PRO A 156 -19.50 -1.28 -4.15
C PRO A 156 -18.36 -0.28 -4.02
N GLU A 157 -17.27 -0.67 -3.36
CA GLU A 157 -16.10 0.18 -3.15
C GLU A 157 -15.38 0.47 -4.48
N ILE A 158 -15.22 -0.54 -5.34
CA ILE A 158 -14.54 -0.38 -6.64
C ILE A 158 -15.39 0.48 -7.59
N LEU A 159 -16.70 0.22 -7.62
CA LEU A 159 -17.64 0.98 -8.45
C LEU A 159 -17.66 2.46 -8.06
N GLU A 160 -17.65 2.76 -6.76
CA GLU A 160 -17.60 4.13 -6.25
C GLU A 160 -16.28 4.83 -6.60
N LYS A 161 -15.15 4.11 -6.51
CA LYS A 161 -13.85 4.65 -6.94
C LYS A 161 -13.84 4.97 -8.43
N GLY A 162 -14.40 4.10 -9.27
CA GLY A 162 -14.57 4.34 -10.70
C GLY A 162 -15.40 5.59 -10.99
N ARG A 163 -16.55 5.74 -10.31
CA ARG A 163 -17.39 6.94 -10.40
C ARG A 163 -16.67 8.21 -9.96
N LYS A 164 -15.83 8.13 -8.93
CA LYS A 164 -15.01 9.28 -8.50
C LYS A 164 -14.01 9.70 -9.57
N CYS A 165 -13.37 8.75 -10.24
CA CYS A 165 -12.50 9.03 -11.39
C CYS A 165 -13.28 9.71 -12.53
N GLU A 166 -14.45 9.19 -12.88
CA GLU A 166 -15.36 9.79 -13.88
C GLU A 166 -15.81 11.20 -13.48
N GLY A 167 -16.09 11.42 -12.19
CA GLY A 167 -16.46 12.73 -11.65
C GLY A 167 -15.35 13.77 -11.73
N TYR A 168 -14.08 13.33 -11.72
CA TYR A 168 -12.96 14.19 -12.08
C TYR A 168 -12.92 14.45 -13.59
N GLY A 169 -13.41 13.54 -14.43
CA GLY A 169 -13.40 13.68 -15.90
C GLY A 169 -12.38 12.78 -16.58
N SER A 170 -11.83 11.78 -15.87
CA SER A 170 -11.00 10.75 -16.51
C SER A 170 -11.87 9.73 -17.25
N GLU A 171 -11.32 9.15 -18.32
CA GLU A 171 -11.90 7.98 -18.96
C GLU A 171 -11.63 6.73 -18.10
N VAL A 172 -12.65 5.90 -17.86
CA VAL A 172 -12.51 4.69 -17.02
C VAL A 172 -12.83 3.44 -17.82
N VAL A 173 -11.83 2.59 -17.97
CA VAL A 173 -11.92 1.29 -18.66
C VAL A 173 -12.20 0.20 -17.62
N ARG A 174 -13.47 -0.22 -17.55
CA ARG A 174 -13.95 -1.20 -16.57
C ARG A 174 -13.89 -2.62 -17.11
N LEU A 175 -13.15 -3.48 -16.41
CA LEU A 175 -12.86 -4.85 -16.82
C LEU A 175 -13.37 -5.85 -15.76
N THR A 176 -13.43 -7.11 -16.16
CA THR A 176 -13.52 -8.22 -15.20
C THR A 176 -12.17 -8.46 -14.54
N VAL A 177 -12.19 -9.13 -13.38
CA VAL A 177 -10.96 -9.58 -12.71
C VAL A 177 -10.28 -10.65 -13.57
N GLY A 178 -8.98 -10.48 -13.81
CA GLY A 178 -8.24 -11.42 -14.63
C GLY A 178 -7.07 -10.84 -15.42
N PRO A 179 -6.42 -11.67 -16.25
CA PRO A 179 -5.22 -11.27 -17.00
C PRO A 179 -5.47 -10.18 -18.05
N GLU A 180 -6.74 -9.92 -18.41
CA GLU A 180 -7.13 -8.90 -19.38
C GLU A 180 -6.78 -7.48 -18.94
N LEU A 181 -6.67 -7.22 -17.63
CA LEU A 181 -6.28 -5.90 -17.12
C LEU A 181 -4.92 -5.49 -17.67
N PHE A 182 -3.94 -6.40 -17.56
CA PHE A 182 -2.58 -6.12 -17.98
C PHE A 182 -2.48 -5.89 -19.49
N TYR A 183 -3.12 -6.75 -20.28
CA TYR A 183 -3.17 -6.63 -21.73
C TYR A 183 -3.84 -5.32 -22.17
N THR A 184 -5.02 -5.02 -21.61
CA THR A 184 -5.76 -3.80 -21.92
C THR A 184 -4.96 -2.56 -21.55
N PHE A 185 -4.28 -2.58 -20.41
CA PHE A 185 -3.47 -1.44 -19.97
C PHE A 185 -2.26 -1.20 -20.86
N LEU A 186 -1.52 -2.25 -21.26
CA LEU A 186 -0.44 -2.11 -22.24
C LEU A 186 -0.94 -1.53 -23.57
N LYS A 187 -2.10 -1.98 -24.03
CA LYS A 187 -2.71 -1.45 -25.26
C LYS A 187 -3.07 0.03 -25.11
N ILE A 188 -3.61 0.45 -23.96
CA ILE A 188 -3.86 1.88 -23.68
C ILE A 188 -2.56 2.68 -23.79
N LEU A 189 -1.48 2.21 -23.18
CA LEU A 189 -0.19 2.91 -23.23
C LEU A 189 0.35 3.01 -24.67
N GLU A 190 0.28 1.92 -25.43
CA GLU A 190 0.69 1.89 -26.83
C GLU A 190 -0.14 2.84 -27.71
N ASP A 191 -1.47 2.75 -27.64
CA ASP A 191 -2.37 3.51 -28.51
C ASP A 191 -2.34 5.02 -28.22
N THR A 192 -2.03 5.41 -26.98
CA THR A 192 -2.11 6.81 -26.53
C THR A 192 -0.76 7.50 -26.36
N GLY A 193 0.31 6.73 -26.13
CA GLY A 193 1.61 7.25 -25.72
C GLY A 193 1.56 7.97 -24.36
N TYR A 194 0.61 7.63 -23.49
CA TYR A 194 0.47 8.26 -22.18
C TYR A 194 1.54 7.78 -21.20
N TYR A 195 1.81 8.63 -20.22
CA TYR A 195 2.71 8.29 -19.13
C TYR A 195 2.07 7.24 -18.21
N ASN A 196 2.78 6.15 -17.93
CA ASN A 196 2.34 5.15 -16.96
C ASN A 196 2.65 5.63 -15.54
N ALA A 197 1.61 6.14 -14.87
CA ALA A 197 1.68 6.52 -13.48
C ALA A 197 1.65 5.27 -12.59
N SER A 198 2.68 4.42 -12.59
CA SER A 198 2.70 3.19 -11.78
C SER A 198 2.75 3.45 -10.27
N LEU A 199 2.02 2.62 -9.51
CA LEU A 199 2.03 2.55 -8.04
C LEU A 199 3.41 2.23 -7.43
N TYR A 200 4.27 1.58 -8.23
CA TYR A 200 5.54 0.98 -7.81
C TYR A 200 6.76 1.71 -8.39
N SER A 201 6.54 2.82 -9.10
CA SER A 201 7.61 3.68 -9.60
C SER A 201 8.38 4.37 -8.48
N SER A 202 9.62 4.76 -8.75
CA SER A 202 10.45 5.54 -7.82
C SER A 202 9.84 6.92 -7.54
N TYR A 203 9.22 7.57 -8.54
CA TYR A 203 8.45 8.81 -8.35
C TYR A 203 7.32 8.65 -7.32
N GLY A 204 6.55 7.57 -7.44
CA GLY A 204 5.47 7.27 -6.50
C GLY A 204 5.98 7.09 -5.07
N VAL A 205 7.07 6.34 -4.87
CA VAL A 205 7.64 6.14 -3.53
C VAL A 205 8.26 7.43 -2.97
N ALA A 206 8.98 8.20 -3.79
CA ALA A 206 9.56 9.48 -3.40
C ALA A 206 8.50 10.49 -2.94
N GLY A 207 7.35 10.52 -3.61
CA GLY A 207 6.22 11.35 -3.20
C GLY A 207 5.70 11.03 -1.79
N VAL A 208 5.74 9.76 -1.37
CA VAL A 208 5.29 9.35 -0.03
C VAL A 208 6.32 9.67 1.05
N GLU A 209 7.59 9.94 0.72
CA GLU A 209 8.61 10.26 1.73
C GLU A 209 8.28 11.52 2.54
N THR A 210 7.57 12.49 1.94
CA THR A 210 7.10 13.68 2.67
C THR A 210 6.17 13.34 3.83
N LEU A 211 5.39 12.25 3.72
CA LEU A 211 4.50 11.80 4.77
C LEU A 211 5.26 11.43 6.05
N GLY A 212 6.35 10.67 5.91
CA GLY A 212 7.19 10.29 7.06
C GLY A 212 7.89 11.50 7.69
N VAL A 213 8.35 12.44 6.85
CA VAL A 213 8.97 13.68 7.34
C VAL A 213 7.96 14.52 8.13
N GLU A 214 6.77 14.75 7.57
CA GLU A 214 5.73 15.53 8.23
C GLU A 214 5.30 14.91 9.57
N ILE A 215 5.22 13.58 9.67
CA ILE A 215 4.90 12.91 10.93
C ILE A 215 5.94 13.29 12.01
N VAL A 216 7.23 13.22 11.68
CA VAL A 216 8.32 13.53 12.62
C VAL A 216 8.33 15.01 12.98
N GLU A 217 8.23 15.88 11.98
CA GLU A 217 8.18 17.34 12.18
C GLU A 217 7.03 17.72 13.12
N GLN A 218 5.82 17.22 12.85
CA GLN A 218 4.63 17.53 13.65
C GLN A 218 4.68 16.90 15.04
N CYS A 219 5.24 15.70 15.21
CA CYS A 219 5.44 15.11 16.53
C CYS A 219 6.45 15.92 17.36
N ARG A 220 7.59 16.31 16.77
CA ARG A 220 8.61 17.14 17.44
C ARG A 220 8.08 18.51 17.79
N GLU A 221 7.37 19.16 16.88
CA GLU A 221 6.77 20.49 17.09
C GLU A 221 5.75 20.46 18.25
N LYS A 222 4.86 19.46 18.27
CA LYS A 222 3.77 19.40 19.26
C LYS A 222 4.19 18.79 20.60
N PHE A 223 5.15 17.87 20.61
CA PHE A 223 5.45 17.02 21.77
C PHE A 223 6.93 16.92 22.12
N GLY A 224 7.83 17.54 21.36
CA GLY A 224 9.27 17.55 21.64
C GLY A 224 9.97 16.20 21.45
N LYS A 225 9.33 15.21 20.81
CA LYS A 225 9.89 13.87 20.59
C LYS A 225 9.36 13.21 19.32
N ASP A 226 10.08 12.20 18.86
CA ASP A 226 9.69 11.33 17.74
C ASP A 226 8.55 10.39 18.14
N PRO A 227 7.75 9.89 17.19
CA PRO A 227 6.80 8.84 17.47
C PRO A 227 7.53 7.54 17.83
N ASN A 228 7.01 6.80 18.82
CA ASN A 228 7.55 5.49 19.20
C ASN A 228 7.30 4.47 18.09
N ALA A 229 6.11 4.53 17.46
CA ALA A 229 5.77 3.67 16.33
C ALA A 229 4.85 4.39 15.33
N VAL A 230 4.97 3.98 14.06
CA VAL A 230 4.03 4.33 13.00
C VAL A 230 3.40 3.05 12.47
N VAL A 231 2.07 2.95 12.57
CA VAL A 231 1.29 1.81 12.08
C VAL A 231 0.69 2.16 10.72
N ILE A 232 0.98 1.33 9.71
CA ILE A 232 0.75 1.63 8.30
C ILE A 232 -0.01 0.49 7.64
N THR A 233 -1.13 0.79 6.98
CA THR A 233 -1.86 -0.20 6.19
C THR A 233 -0.96 -0.70 5.05
N HIS A 234 -0.75 -2.01 5.00
CA HIS A 234 0.15 -2.67 4.08
C HIS A 234 -0.61 -3.39 2.96
N ALA A 235 -0.19 -3.15 1.73
CA ALA A 235 -0.67 -3.85 0.53
C ALA A 235 0.50 -4.00 -0.44
N GLY A 236 0.58 -3.20 -1.51
CA GLY A 236 1.71 -3.19 -2.44
C GLY A 236 3.04 -2.64 -1.88
N GLY A 237 3.17 -2.44 -0.56
CA GLY A 237 4.44 -2.02 0.08
C GLY A 237 4.90 -0.57 -0.09
N GLY A 238 4.43 0.16 -1.10
CA GLY A 238 4.94 1.52 -1.36
C GLY A 238 4.68 2.53 -0.25
N ASN A 239 3.60 2.34 0.53
CA ASN A 239 3.22 3.25 1.61
C ASN A 239 4.17 3.10 2.80
N VAL A 240 4.38 1.84 3.21
CA VAL A 240 5.36 1.45 4.23
C VAL A 240 6.75 1.94 3.83
N THR A 241 7.15 1.69 2.58
CA THR A 241 8.48 2.04 2.07
C THR A 241 8.70 3.56 2.09
N GLY A 242 7.80 4.33 1.49
CA GLY A 242 7.94 5.78 1.42
C GLY A 242 7.88 6.44 2.80
N THR A 243 6.91 6.04 3.64
CA THR A 243 6.80 6.59 5.00
C THR A 243 8.05 6.31 5.81
N ALA A 244 8.56 5.08 5.81
CA ALA A 244 9.76 4.72 6.55
C ALA A 244 11.01 5.46 6.05
N ARG A 245 11.16 5.61 4.73
CA ARG A 245 12.24 6.43 4.15
C ARG A 245 12.13 7.89 4.59
N GLY A 246 10.92 8.44 4.65
CA GLY A 246 10.64 9.76 5.23
C GLY A 246 11.09 9.87 6.69
N LEU A 247 10.68 8.93 7.54
CA LEU A 247 11.10 8.89 8.96
C LEU A 247 12.63 8.92 9.09
N ILE A 248 13.32 8.08 8.31
CA ILE A 248 14.79 8.01 8.30
C ILE A 248 15.42 9.33 7.83
N LYS A 249 14.89 9.96 6.78
CA LYS A 249 15.36 11.26 6.28
C LYS A 249 15.19 12.38 7.30
N ALA A 250 14.14 12.33 8.12
CA ALA A 250 13.93 13.25 9.24
C ALA A 250 14.75 12.89 10.50
N GLY A 251 15.53 11.81 10.46
CA GLY A 251 16.42 11.37 11.53
C GLY A 251 15.78 10.44 12.58
N ALA A 252 14.49 10.10 12.44
CA ALA A 252 13.75 9.24 13.36
C ALA A 252 14.01 7.76 13.08
N LYS A 253 15.24 7.30 13.30
CA LYS A 253 15.69 5.92 12.98
C LYS A 253 15.21 4.88 13.99
N ASP A 254 14.86 5.29 15.20
CA ASP A 254 14.42 4.40 16.27
C ASP A 254 12.90 4.18 16.30
N THR A 255 12.14 5.01 15.56
CA THR A 255 10.70 4.85 15.38
C THR A 255 10.39 3.51 14.71
N LYS A 256 9.54 2.69 15.34
CA LYS A 256 9.15 1.39 14.79
C LYS A 256 8.19 1.53 13.63
N VAL A 257 8.47 0.84 12.53
CA VAL A 257 7.58 0.77 11.36
C VAL A 257 6.79 -0.53 11.40
N ILE A 258 5.48 -0.42 11.62
CA ILE A 258 4.58 -1.57 11.75
C ILE A 258 3.63 -1.63 10.55
N GLY A 259 3.71 -2.69 9.76
CA GLY A 259 2.75 -2.95 8.69
C GLY A 259 1.52 -3.70 9.22
N ALA A 260 0.33 -3.33 8.75
CA ALA A 260 -0.92 -3.98 9.12
C ALA A 260 -1.74 -4.37 7.87
N SER A 261 -2.27 -5.59 7.84
CA SER A 261 -3.16 -6.05 6.77
C SER A 261 -4.39 -6.76 7.33
N VAL A 262 -5.51 -6.66 6.63
CA VAL A 262 -6.65 -7.56 6.83
C VAL A 262 -6.28 -8.97 6.38
N ASP A 263 -6.57 -9.96 7.21
CA ASP A 263 -6.39 -11.36 6.86
C ASP A 263 -7.49 -11.83 5.90
N LEU A 264 -7.08 -12.16 4.68
CA LEU A 264 -7.88 -12.83 3.67
C LEU A 264 -7.24 -14.16 3.24
N SER A 265 -6.56 -14.85 4.17
CA SER A 265 -5.96 -16.16 3.93
C SER A 265 -6.97 -17.11 3.29
N GLY A 266 -6.53 -17.83 2.25
CA GLY A 266 -7.39 -18.71 1.45
C GLY A 266 -8.11 -18.04 0.28
N LEU A 267 -8.21 -16.70 0.23
CA LEU A 267 -8.79 -15.98 -0.90
C LEU A 267 -7.71 -15.53 -1.90
N HIS A 268 -7.87 -15.88 -3.17
CA HIS A 268 -6.94 -15.48 -4.22
C HIS A 268 -7.46 -14.25 -4.97
N MET A 269 -6.68 -13.16 -5.01
CA MET A 269 -7.20 -11.86 -5.47
C MET A 269 -7.56 -11.77 -6.94
N ALA A 270 -6.89 -12.55 -7.78
CA ALA A 270 -7.21 -12.66 -9.22
C ALA A 270 -8.16 -13.83 -9.51
N SER A 271 -8.74 -14.47 -8.48
CA SER A 271 -9.75 -15.51 -8.68
C SER A 271 -11.11 -14.86 -8.86
N ASP A 272 -11.78 -15.23 -9.94
CA ASP A 272 -13.16 -14.84 -10.23
C ASP A 272 -14.12 -15.16 -9.08
N ILE A 273 -13.97 -16.35 -8.48
CA ILE A 273 -14.82 -16.81 -7.38
C ILE A 273 -14.55 -16.03 -6.08
N ALA A 274 -13.27 -15.79 -5.77
CA ALA A 274 -12.90 -15.09 -4.54
C ALA A 274 -13.07 -13.57 -4.64
N PHE A 275 -13.19 -13.02 -5.84
CA PHE A 275 -13.21 -11.57 -6.08
C PHE A 275 -14.30 -10.86 -5.30
N ASN A 276 -15.51 -11.42 -5.26
CA ASN A 276 -16.65 -10.84 -4.54
C ASN A 276 -16.87 -11.43 -3.14
N LYS A 277 -15.96 -12.28 -2.67
CA LYS A 277 -15.95 -12.82 -1.29
C LYS A 277 -15.09 -12.01 -0.32
N LYS A 278 -14.40 -10.98 -0.81
CA LYS A 278 -13.66 -10.01 0.00
C LYS A 278 -14.48 -8.75 0.18
N SER A 279 -14.34 -8.10 1.33
CA SER A 279 -15.01 -6.83 1.64
C SER A 279 -14.06 -5.63 1.68
N PHE A 280 -12.81 -5.86 1.26
CA PHE A 280 -11.72 -4.89 1.25
C PHE A 280 -10.99 -4.98 -0.08
N THR A 281 -10.87 -3.86 -0.78
CA THR A 281 -10.17 -3.80 -2.07
C THR A 281 -8.66 -3.61 -1.93
N THR A 282 -8.19 -3.19 -0.75
CA THR A 282 -6.78 -2.97 -0.46
C THR A 282 -6.49 -3.21 1.03
N GLY A 283 -5.21 -3.13 1.42
CA GLY A 283 -4.81 -3.26 2.82
C GLY A 283 -4.95 -4.67 3.39
N HIS A 284 -4.82 -5.71 2.57
CA HIS A 284 -5.07 -7.10 2.98
C HIS A 284 -3.97 -8.06 2.51
N THR A 285 -3.89 -9.25 3.11
CA THR A 285 -2.83 -10.24 2.88
C THR A 285 -2.70 -10.70 1.43
N GLY A 286 -3.81 -10.73 0.68
CA GLY A 286 -3.82 -11.04 -0.76
C GLY A 286 -3.00 -10.08 -1.64
N PHE A 287 -2.69 -8.86 -1.17
CA PHE A 287 -1.68 -7.98 -1.78
C PHE A 287 -0.44 -7.86 -0.90
N GLY A 288 -0.60 -7.75 0.42
CA GLY A 288 0.51 -7.58 1.37
C GLY A 288 1.61 -8.63 1.22
N ILE A 289 1.28 -9.91 1.38
CA ILE A 289 2.28 -10.99 1.38
C ILE A 289 2.92 -11.17 -0.02
N PRO A 290 2.15 -11.21 -1.13
CA PRO A 290 2.74 -11.36 -2.46
C PRO A 290 3.70 -10.25 -2.87
N PHE A 291 3.37 -8.98 -2.60
CA PHE A 291 4.22 -7.84 -2.95
C PHE A 291 5.37 -7.63 -1.97
N MET A 292 5.26 -8.14 -0.74
CA MET A 292 6.36 -8.16 0.21
C MET A 292 7.40 -9.24 -0.13
N THR A 293 6.96 -10.42 -0.57
CA THR A 293 7.84 -11.58 -0.82
C THR A 293 8.29 -11.72 -2.28
N ASN A 294 7.69 -10.98 -3.22
CA ASN A 294 8.12 -10.91 -4.61
C ASN A 294 7.78 -9.53 -5.20
N PRO A 295 8.40 -8.44 -4.72
CA PRO A 295 8.03 -7.06 -5.08
C PRO A 295 8.09 -6.74 -6.58
N ASP A 296 8.95 -7.43 -7.35
CA ASP A 296 9.11 -7.23 -8.79
C ASP A 296 8.06 -7.94 -9.66
N ARG A 297 6.99 -8.47 -9.04
CA ARG A 297 5.80 -8.97 -9.74
C ARG A 297 4.85 -7.86 -10.20
N SER A 298 5.28 -6.61 -10.12
CA SER A 298 4.52 -5.39 -10.42
C SER A 298 4.39 -5.10 -11.92
N ASP A 299 3.73 -3.99 -12.23
CA ASP A 299 3.64 -3.42 -13.58
C ASP A 299 4.96 -2.76 -14.04
N VAL A 300 5.95 -2.60 -13.16
CA VAL A 300 7.32 -2.16 -13.50
C VAL A 300 8.34 -3.30 -13.32
N PRO A 301 9.45 -3.34 -14.11
CA PRO A 301 10.49 -4.36 -14.01
C PRO A 301 11.18 -4.45 -12.64
N ARG A 302 11.43 -3.28 -12.02
CA ARG A 302 11.95 -3.18 -10.65
C ARG A 302 11.07 -2.26 -9.82
N SER A 303 10.47 -2.81 -8.78
CA SER A 303 9.61 -2.06 -7.87
C SER A 303 10.44 -1.18 -6.93
N ALA A 304 10.06 0.07 -6.76
CA ALA A 304 10.60 0.94 -5.72
C ALA A 304 10.00 0.64 -4.33
N ALA A 305 8.90 -0.12 -4.26
CA ALA A 305 8.28 -0.53 -3.02
C ALA A 305 9.01 -1.76 -2.43
N ARG A 306 9.81 -1.54 -1.40
CA ARG A 306 10.64 -2.56 -0.73
C ARG A 306 10.31 -2.65 0.76
N PRO A 307 9.12 -3.16 1.12
CA PRO A 307 8.63 -3.11 2.49
C PRO A 307 9.53 -3.85 3.50
N LEU A 308 10.13 -5.00 3.14
CA LEU A 308 11.00 -5.77 4.05
C LEU A 308 12.29 -5.02 4.44
N ARG A 309 12.79 -4.12 3.58
CA ARG A 309 13.94 -3.26 3.90
C ARG A 309 13.70 -2.36 5.10
N TYR A 310 12.44 -2.02 5.36
CA TYR A 310 12.09 -0.95 6.29
C TYR A 310 11.18 -1.39 7.43
N MET A 311 10.28 -2.34 7.19
CA MET A 311 9.33 -2.83 8.19
C MET A 311 10.03 -3.55 9.34
N ASP A 312 9.57 -3.31 10.56
CA ASP A 312 10.09 -3.96 11.78
C ASP A 312 9.15 -5.05 12.28
N ARG A 313 7.84 -4.83 12.17
CA ARG A 313 6.78 -5.77 12.57
C ARG A 313 5.68 -5.78 11.52
N TYR A 314 5.10 -6.95 11.28
CA TYR A 314 3.94 -7.12 10.42
C TYR A 314 2.85 -7.84 11.18
N VAL A 315 1.66 -7.24 11.21
CA VAL A 315 0.50 -7.82 11.90
C VAL A 315 -0.66 -8.00 10.93
N THR A 316 -1.53 -8.95 11.24
CA THR A 316 -2.80 -9.13 10.57
C THR A 316 -3.96 -8.96 11.53
N ILE A 317 -5.10 -8.55 10.99
CA ILE A 317 -6.36 -8.35 11.73
C ILE A 317 -7.54 -8.85 10.88
N THR A 318 -8.67 -9.16 11.50
CA THR A 318 -9.84 -9.68 10.78
C THR A 318 -10.65 -8.58 10.07
N GLN A 319 -11.61 -8.98 9.24
CA GLN A 319 -12.49 -8.04 8.53
C GLN A 319 -13.45 -7.37 9.52
N GLY A 320 -14.04 -8.16 10.42
CA GLY A 320 -15.01 -7.68 11.41
C GLY A 320 -14.42 -6.69 12.40
N GLU A 321 -13.17 -6.89 12.83
CA GLU A 321 -12.46 -5.93 13.68
C GLU A 321 -12.25 -4.58 12.98
N VAL A 322 -11.93 -4.58 11.68
CA VAL A 322 -11.75 -3.34 10.92
C VAL A 322 -13.08 -2.63 10.67
N PHE A 323 -14.16 -3.35 10.36
CA PHE A 323 -15.49 -2.75 10.24
C PHE A 323 -15.94 -2.11 11.56
N TRP A 324 -15.74 -2.82 12.66
CA TRP A 324 -16.07 -2.32 13.99
C TRP A 324 -15.23 -1.09 14.38
N MET A 325 -13.93 -1.10 14.11
CA MET A 325 -13.07 0.06 14.35
C MET A 325 -13.47 1.26 13.47
N THR A 326 -13.91 1.00 12.24
CA THR A 326 -14.38 2.05 11.34
C THR A 326 -15.63 2.74 11.88
N GLU A 327 -16.57 1.96 12.42
CA GLU A 327 -17.75 2.51 13.09
C GLU A 327 -17.37 3.30 14.34
N LEU A 328 -16.45 2.79 15.17
CA LEU A 328 -15.99 3.51 16.36
C LEU A 328 -15.29 4.82 16.05
N LEU A 329 -14.48 4.87 15.00
CA LEU A 329 -13.83 6.13 14.58
C LEU A 329 -14.89 7.21 14.29
N ALA A 330 -15.98 6.83 13.60
CA ALA A 330 -17.08 7.75 13.33
C ALA A 330 -17.84 8.14 14.62
N GLN A 331 -18.19 7.16 15.46
CA GLN A 331 -19.04 7.40 16.64
C GLN A 331 -18.31 8.04 17.82
N LEU A 332 -17.03 7.75 18.02
CA LEU A 332 -16.25 8.24 19.16
C LEU A 332 -15.43 9.49 18.82
N GLU A 333 -14.94 9.62 17.59
CA GLU A 333 -14.05 10.72 17.20
C GLU A 333 -14.70 11.67 16.18
N GLY A 334 -15.89 11.34 15.65
CA GLY A 334 -16.59 12.16 14.66
C GLY A 334 -15.92 12.13 13.27
N LEU A 335 -15.07 11.13 13.00
CA LEU A 335 -14.32 11.01 11.75
C LEU A 335 -14.86 9.83 10.93
N GLU A 336 -15.67 10.12 9.92
CA GLU A 336 -16.17 9.08 9.01
C GLU A 336 -15.09 8.71 7.98
N ARG A 337 -14.70 7.43 7.89
CA ARG A 337 -13.68 6.92 6.95
C ARG A 337 -14.11 5.62 6.28
N GLY A 338 -13.47 5.27 5.16
CA GLY A 338 -13.62 3.97 4.51
C GLY A 338 -12.92 2.85 5.32
N PRO A 339 -13.40 1.60 5.23
CA PRO A 339 -12.89 0.52 6.07
C PRO A 339 -11.45 0.12 5.72
N ALA A 340 -11.03 0.16 4.45
CA ALA A 340 -9.63 -0.12 4.09
C ALA A 340 -8.67 0.95 4.65
N GLY A 341 -9.18 2.17 4.86
CA GLY A 341 -8.58 3.26 5.62
C GLY A 341 -8.09 2.87 7.02
N ASN A 342 -8.86 2.02 7.69
CA ASN A 342 -8.80 1.81 9.13
C ASN A 342 -8.13 0.51 9.56
N THR A 343 -7.54 -0.24 8.63
CA THR A 343 -6.77 -1.46 8.97
C THR A 343 -5.65 -1.13 9.96
N SER A 344 -4.85 -0.09 9.68
CA SER A 344 -3.80 0.38 10.58
C SER A 344 -4.33 0.88 11.91
N LEU A 345 -5.48 1.59 11.92
CA LEU A 345 -6.12 2.06 13.16
C LEU A 345 -6.55 0.91 14.04
N ALA A 346 -7.20 -0.10 13.46
CA ALA A 346 -7.69 -1.27 14.18
C ALA A 346 -6.53 -2.05 14.81
N SER A 347 -5.41 -2.19 14.10
CA SER A 347 -4.19 -2.76 14.69
C SER A 347 -3.57 -1.84 15.75
N ALA A 348 -3.53 -0.53 15.53
CA ALA A 348 -2.95 0.43 16.48
C ALA A 348 -3.71 0.49 17.81
N PHE A 349 -5.03 0.26 17.79
CA PHE A 349 -5.83 0.16 19.02
C PHE A 349 -5.34 -0.92 19.97
N VAL A 350 -4.86 -2.05 19.44
CA VAL A 350 -4.28 -3.14 20.22
C VAL A 350 -2.82 -2.86 20.53
N ILE A 351 -2.03 -2.48 19.53
CA ILE A 351 -0.59 -2.22 19.68
C ILE A 351 -0.32 -1.11 20.69
N ALA A 352 -1.16 -0.07 20.77
CA ALA A 352 -1.00 1.01 21.75
C ALA A 352 -0.99 0.52 23.19
N GLN A 353 -1.65 -0.61 23.49
CA GLN A 353 -1.72 -1.20 24.83
C GLN A 353 -0.39 -1.86 25.25
N GLU A 354 0.55 -2.02 24.32
CA GLU A 354 1.91 -2.53 24.58
C GLU A 354 2.90 -1.44 25.03
N TYR A 355 2.46 -0.17 25.06
CA TYR A 355 3.29 1.01 25.30
C TYR A 355 2.84 1.80 26.54
N GLU A 356 3.68 2.74 26.97
CA GLU A 356 3.42 3.61 28.12
C GLU A 356 2.51 4.79 27.77
N ASP A 357 1.87 5.41 28.77
CA ASP A 357 0.82 6.42 28.55
C ASP A 357 1.30 7.68 27.83
N ASP A 358 2.58 8.01 27.94
CA ASP A 358 3.18 9.16 27.27
C ASP A 358 3.70 8.83 25.86
N ASP A 359 3.82 7.55 25.50
CA ASP A 359 4.29 7.13 24.18
C ASP A 359 3.31 7.56 23.08
N ILE A 360 3.86 7.72 21.87
CA ILE A 360 3.14 8.23 20.71
C ILE A 360 3.12 7.13 19.64
N ILE A 361 1.91 6.69 19.30
CA ILE A 361 1.68 5.87 18.11
C ILE A 361 0.95 6.70 17.08
N VAL A 362 1.51 6.75 15.87
CA VAL A 362 0.87 7.42 14.73
C VAL A 362 0.29 6.38 13.79
N VAL A 363 -1.00 6.46 13.58
CA VAL A 363 -1.74 5.73 12.56
C VAL A 363 -1.64 6.51 11.26
N GLN A 364 -1.11 5.85 10.25
CA GLN A 364 -1.20 6.34 8.89
C GLN A 364 -2.58 5.92 8.35
N GLU A 365 -3.53 6.86 8.34
CA GLU A 365 -4.88 6.69 7.79
C GLU A 365 -4.85 7.00 6.29
N THR A 366 -5.74 6.39 5.51
CA THR A 366 -5.50 6.25 4.08
C THR A 366 -6.62 6.66 3.14
N GLU A 367 -7.82 7.06 3.59
CA GLU A 367 -8.87 7.40 2.64
C GLU A 367 -10.14 8.12 3.13
N TYR A 368 -10.71 8.87 2.18
CA TYR A 368 -12.05 9.42 2.17
C TYR A 368 -13.16 8.37 2.20
N THR A 369 -14.33 8.81 2.66
CA THR A 369 -15.61 8.09 2.60
C THR A 369 -16.44 8.45 1.37
N GLY A 370 -17.31 7.54 0.94
CA GLY A 370 -18.34 7.74 -0.08
C GLY A 370 -19.42 6.66 0.06
N ALA A 371 -20.55 6.79 -0.65
CA ALA A 371 -21.69 5.88 -0.48
C ALA A 371 -21.32 4.41 -0.69
N GLY A 372 -20.59 4.09 -1.77
CA GLY A 372 -20.08 2.72 -2.00
C GLY A 372 -18.90 2.32 -1.12
N LYS A 373 -18.34 3.24 -0.32
CA LYS A 373 -17.29 2.93 0.68
C LYS A 373 -17.82 2.81 2.10
N SER A 374 -19.10 3.13 2.33
CA SER A 374 -19.72 2.96 3.64
C SER A 374 -19.58 1.52 4.13
N PRO A 375 -19.25 1.29 5.41
CA PRO A 375 -19.25 -0.05 6.00
C PRO A 375 -20.52 -0.85 5.70
N ILE A 376 -21.67 -0.18 5.71
CA ILE A 376 -22.97 -0.82 5.46
C ILE A 376 -23.08 -1.33 4.03
N ALA A 377 -22.58 -0.59 3.04
CA ALA A 377 -22.58 -1.04 1.65
C ALA A 377 -21.72 -2.30 1.45
N GLN A 378 -20.55 -2.36 2.11
CA GLN A 378 -19.68 -3.54 2.06
C GLN A 378 -20.31 -4.74 2.75
N LEU A 379 -20.90 -4.55 3.95
CA LEU A 379 -21.53 -5.63 4.71
C LEU A 379 -22.78 -6.19 4.03
N ASN A 380 -23.59 -5.34 3.39
CA ASN A 380 -24.74 -5.80 2.60
C ASN A 380 -24.27 -6.62 1.39
N PHE A 381 -23.26 -6.14 0.67
CA PHE A 381 -22.68 -6.87 -0.45
C PHE A 381 -22.09 -8.22 -0.02
N ALA A 382 -21.45 -8.29 1.15
CA ALA A 382 -20.95 -9.52 1.73
C ALA A 382 -22.09 -10.53 1.95
N LYS A 383 -23.21 -10.11 2.57
CA LYS A 383 -24.40 -10.96 2.77
C LYS A 383 -24.98 -11.46 1.45
N GLU A 384 -25.08 -10.60 0.44
CA GLU A 384 -25.56 -10.96 -0.90
C GLU A 384 -24.67 -12.02 -1.57
N ASN A 385 -23.38 -12.08 -1.22
CA ASN A 385 -22.44 -13.09 -1.69
C ASN A 385 -22.30 -14.29 -0.74
N GLY A 386 -23.25 -14.47 0.19
CA GLY A 386 -23.33 -15.63 1.08
C GLY A 386 -22.39 -15.58 2.27
N ILE A 387 -21.87 -14.41 2.64
CA ILE A 387 -21.04 -14.22 3.83
C ILE A 387 -21.94 -13.90 5.02
N GLU A 388 -21.80 -14.65 6.11
CA GLU A 388 -22.52 -14.38 7.36
C GLU A 388 -21.92 -13.16 8.05
N VAL A 389 -22.77 -12.24 8.53
CA VAL A 389 -22.32 -11.07 9.31
C VAL A 389 -22.85 -11.20 10.72
N LEU A 390 -21.93 -11.35 11.67
CA LEU A 390 -22.19 -11.73 13.05
C LEU A 390 -21.56 -10.74 14.03
N ILE A 391 -22.01 -10.79 15.28
CA ILE A 391 -21.38 -10.13 16.42
C ILE A 391 -20.91 -11.24 17.36
N GLY A 392 -19.64 -11.27 17.74
CA GLY A 392 -19.05 -12.37 18.48
C GLY A 392 -17.57 -12.19 18.77
N ASP A 393 -16.82 -13.30 18.81
CA ASP A 393 -15.37 -13.30 18.96
C ASP A 393 -14.71 -13.34 17.56
N PRO A 394 -13.95 -12.32 17.15
CA PRO A 394 -13.34 -12.27 15.82
C PRO A 394 -12.38 -13.42 15.53
N LYS A 395 -11.86 -14.13 16.55
CA LYS A 395 -10.99 -15.29 16.36
C LYS A 395 -11.67 -16.42 15.57
N ASP A 396 -13.00 -16.48 15.61
CA ASP A 396 -13.81 -17.49 14.92
C ASP A 396 -14.09 -17.08 13.46
N GLN A 397 -13.55 -15.94 13.01
CA GLN A 397 -13.77 -15.45 11.66
C GLN A 397 -13.04 -16.31 10.62
N VAL A 398 -13.76 -16.73 9.58
CA VAL A 398 -13.21 -17.47 8.44
C VAL A 398 -13.34 -16.60 7.17
N PRO A 399 -12.22 -16.18 6.54
CA PRO A 399 -12.25 -15.34 5.35
C PRO A 399 -13.09 -15.93 4.21
N GLY A 400 -14.05 -15.15 3.72
CA GLY A 400 -14.94 -15.54 2.62
C GLY A 400 -16.14 -16.41 3.02
N GLU A 401 -16.31 -16.67 4.32
CA GLU A 401 -17.46 -17.39 4.88
C GLU A 401 -18.24 -16.51 5.87
N ASN A 402 -17.54 -15.81 6.78
CA ASN A 402 -18.18 -14.92 7.73
C ASN A 402 -17.33 -13.67 8.07
N ILE A 403 -18.00 -12.66 8.62
CA ILE A 403 -17.43 -11.42 9.17
C ILE A 403 -17.98 -11.28 10.58
N ILE A 404 -17.09 -11.32 11.58
CA ILE A 404 -17.48 -11.31 12.98
C ILE A 404 -17.00 -10.01 13.62
N MET A 405 -17.92 -9.08 13.86
CA MET A 405 -17.62 -7.86 14.61
C MET A 405 -17.49 -8.20 16.09
N PRO A 406 -16.47 -7.68 16.81
CA PRO A 406 -16.27 -7.98 18.21
C PRO A 406 -17.47 -7.51 19.06
N SER A 407 -17.98 -8.40 19.91
CA SER A 407 -19.05 -8.09 20.86
C SER A 407 -18.60 -7.19 22.01
N HIS A 408 -17.28 -7.07 22.22
CA HIS A 408 -16.67 -6.24 23.25
C HIS A 408 -15.31 -5.71 22.77
N PRO A 409 -14.91 -4.45 23.08
CA PRO A 409 -13.63 -3.88 22.64
C PRO A 409 -12.39 -4.70 23.01
N GLY A 410 -12.44 -5.40 24.15
CA GLY A 410 -11.35 -6.27 24.61
C GLY A 410 -11.17 -7.58 23.81
N LEU A 411 -12.04 -7.85 22.83
CA LEU A 411 -11.90 -8.97 21.89
C LEU A 411 -11.15 -8.58 20.62
N VAL A 412 -10.84 -7.29 20.42
CA VAL A 412 -9.99 -6.87 19.31
C VAL A 412 -8.55 -7.30 19.60
N THR A 413 -7.95 -8.00 18.65
CA THR A 413 -6.61 -8.55 18.75
C THR A 413 -5.85 -8.32 17.44
N VAL A 414 -4.55 -8.58 17.47
CA VAL A 414 -3.72 -8.62 16.27
C VAL A 414 -2.96 -9.94 16.26
N THR A 415 -2.76 -10.49 15.07
CA THR A 415 -1.94 -11.68 14.88
C THR A 415 -0.59 -11.27 14.31
N ASP A 416 0.46 -11.46 15.11
CA ASP A 416 1.83 -11.24 14.68
C ASP A 416 2.24 -12.24 13.59
N GLN A 417 2.77 -11.71 12.49
CA GLN A 417 3.32 -12.50 11.41
C GLN A 417 4.81 -12.72 11.65
N ASN A 418 5.27 -13.95 11.42
CA ASN A 418 6.67 -14.28 11.57
C ASN A 418 7.51 -13.63 10.45
N MET A 419 8.20 -12.54 10.77
CA MET A 419 9.02 -11.78 9.84
C MET A 419 10.13 -12.62 9.20
N ASP A 420 10.72 -13.58 9.93
CA ASP A 420 11.78 -14.43 9.40
C ASP A 420 11.24 -15.41 8.36
N ASN A 421 10.03 -15.94 8.54
CA ASN A 421 9.37 -16.77 7.53
C ASN A 421 9.06 -15.96 6.26
N LEU A 422 8.69 -14.69 6.40
CA LEU A 422 8.45 -13.78 5.26
C LEU A 422 9.74 -13.45 4.52
N ARG A 423 10.83 -13.18 5.24
CA ARG A 423 12.18 -12.99 4.68
C ARG A 423 12.68 -14.24 3.97
N LYS A 424 12.50 -15.42 4.56
CA LYS A 424 12.80 -16.71 3.90
C LYS A 424 11.95 -16.94 2.64
N SER A 425 10.68 -16.54 2.67
CA SER A 425 9.80 -16.60 1.50
C SER A 425 10.25 -15.65 0.39
N TYR A 426 10.76 -14.47 0.74
CA TYR A 426 11.41 -13.56 -0.18
C TYR A 426 12.64 -14.21 -0.83
N LEU A 427 13.56 -14.77 -0.02
CA LEU A 427 14.75 -15.46 -0.53
C LEU A 427 14.37 -16.60 -1.49
N LYS A 428 13.39 -17.43 -1.12
CA LYS A 428 12.89 -18.51 -1.98
C LYS A 428 12.38 -18.00 -3.33
N ASN A 429 11.72 -16.84 -3.38
CA ASN A 429 11.27 -16.26 -4.65
C ASN A 429 12.40 -15.61 -5.44
N ALA A 430 13.36 -14.98 -4.77
CA ALA A 430 14.55 -14.43 -5.41
C ALA A 430 15.41 -15.53 -6.05
N PHE A 431 15.64 -16.63 -5.33
CA PHE A 431 16.48 -17.75 -5.78
C PHE A 431 15.95 -18.45 -7.03
N LYS A 432 14.63 -18.45 -7.27
CA LYS A 432 14.03 -18.95 -8.53
C LYS A 432 14.51 -18.21 -9.78
N LYS A 433 15.05 -16.99 -9.61
CA LYS A 433 15.53 -16.17 -10.72
C LYS A 433 17.03 -16.35 -10.98
N VAL A 434 17.76 -17.01 -10.08
CA VAL A 434 19.21 -17.23 -10.20
C VAL A 434 19.49 -18.18 -11.36
N LYS A 435 20.32 -17.75 -12.30
CA LYS A 435 20.86 -18.62 -13.36
C LYS A 435 22.11 -19.33 -12.88
N GLU A 436 22.31 -20.54 -13.38
CA GLU A 436 23.53 -21.34 -13.16
C GLU A 436 23.89 -21.61 -11.68
N ASN A 437 22.93 -21.46 -10.77
CA ASN A 437 23.10 -21.63 -9.33
C ASN A 437 24.26 -20.80 -8.73
N LYS A 438 24.50 -19.59 -9.25
CA LYS A 438 25.54 -18.69 -8.75
C LYS A 438 25.02 -17.27 -8.63
N ILE A 439 25.45 -16.57 -7.57
CA ILE A 439 25.22 -15.14 -7.40
C ILE A 439 26.56 -14.43 -7.17
N LYS A 440 26.60 -13.12 -7.42
CA LYS A 440 27.78 -12.30 -7.15
C LYS A 440 27.79 -11.86 -5.68
N LYS A 441 28.95 -11.47 -5.16
CA LYS A 441 29.04 -10.84 -3.82
C LYS A 441 28.10 -9.64 -3.62
N ILE A 442 27.87 -8.83 -4.65
CA ILE A 442 26.94 -7.67 -4.57
C ILE A 442 25.47 -8.12 -4.37
N ASP A 443 25.10 -9.30 -4.87
CA ASP A 443 23.77 -9.88 -4.66
C ASP A 443 23.55 -10.25 -3.19
N LEU A 444 24.59 -10.75 -2.50
CA LEU A 444 24.53 -11.03 -1.07
C LEU A 444 24.25 -9.76 -0.25
N GLU A 445 24.94 -8.66 -0.55
CA GLU A 445 24.77 -7.39 0.15
C GLU A 445 23.38 -6.77 -0.10
N PHE A 446 22.89 -6.90 -1.33
CA PHE A 446 21.54 -6.52 -1.70
C PHE A 446 20.49 -7.34 -0.92
N LEU A 447 20.65 -8.66 -0.83
CA LEU A 447 19.71 -9.52 -0.08
C LEU A 447 19.71 -9.20 1.42
N CYS A 448 20.87 -8.86 2.00
CA CYS A 448 20.96 -8.40 3.39
C CYS A 448 20.13 -7.13 3.58
N SER A 449 20.29 -6.17 2.68
CA SER A 449 19.55 -4.91 2.72
C SER A 449 18.05 -5.13 2.55
N GLU A 450 17.65 -5.96 1.58
CA GLU A 450 16.24 -6.32 1.29
C GLU A 450 15.52 -6.95 2.47
N THR A 451 16.21 -7.84 3.19
CA THR A 451 15.57 -8.70 4.18
C THR A 451 15.85 -8.29 5.62
N LYS A 452 16.85 -7.44 5.88
CA LYS A 452 17.44 -7.21 7.21
C LYS A 452 18.02 -8.49 7.85
N LEU A 453 18.24 -9.56 7.09
CA LEU A 453 18.92 -10.76 7.59
C LEU A 453 20.44 -10.56 7.62
N SER A 454 21.12 -11.32 8.48
CA SER A 454 22.58 -11.32 8.54
C SER A 454 23.20 -11.94 7.28
N LYS A 455 24.47 -11.65 7.03
CA LYS A 455 25.22 -12.29 5.91
C LYS A 455 25.29 -13.80 6.12
N GLU A 456 25.41 -14.23 7.37
CA GLU A 456 25.44 -15.62 7.79
C GLU A 456 24.14 -16.34 7.45
N ASP A 457 22.99 -15.75 7.79
CA ASP A 457 21.66 -16.32 7.51
C ASP A 457 21.42 -16.50 6.01
N ILE A 458 21.78 -15.50 5.20
CA ILE A 458 21.61 -15.58 3.75
C ILE A 458 22.58 -16.58 3.14
N THR A 459 23.83 -16.62 3.61
CA THR A 459 24.82 -17.61 3.14
C THR A 459 24.35 -19.03 3.44
N GLU A 460 23.76 -19.27 4.61
CA GLU A 460 23.18 -20.56 4.97
C GLU A 460 21.98 -20.90 4.08
N ALA A 461 21.09 -19.93 3.82
CA ALA A 461 19.96 -20.12 2.91
C ALA A 461 20.41 -20.45 1.47
N LEU A 462 21.49 -19.82 0.98
CA LEU A 462 22.09 -20.10 -0.33
C LEU A 462 22.63 -21.54 -0.40
N LYS A 463 23.38 -21.98 0.63
CA LYS A 463 23.88 -23.35 0.74
C LYS A 463 22.76 -24.39 0.71
N GLN A 464 21.68 -24.16 1.46
CA GLN A 464 20.52 -25.05 1.49
C GLN A 464 19.80 -25.17 0.13
N ASN A 465 19.98 -24.19 -0.75
CA ASN A 465 19.41 -24.18 -2.11
C ASN A 465 20.46 -24.50 -3.19
N ASN A 466 21.66 -24.96 -2.82
CA ASN A 466 22.78 -25.26 -3.73
C ASN A 466 23.23 -24.08 -4.59
N ILE A 467 23.17 -22.86 -4.07
CA ILE A 467 23.60 -21.64 -4.77
C ILE A 467 24.97 -21.18 -4.26
N GLY A 468 25.95 -21.06 -5.16
CA GLY A 468 27.29 -20.56 -4.87
C GLY A 468 27.39 -19.03 -4.90
N ILE A 469 28.44 -18.50 -4.26
CA ILE A 469 28.80 -17.08 -4.33
C ILE A 469 30.10 -16.98 -5.14
N GLU A 470 30.10 -16.16 -6.19
CA GLU A 470 31.25 -15.84 -7.05
C GLU A 470 31.90 -14.50 -6.67
#